data_AF-A0A9W8TXG7-F1
#
_entry.id   AF-A0A9W8TXG7-F1
#
_cell.length_a   1.000
_cell.length_b   1.000
_cell.length_c   1.000
_cell.angle_alpha   90.00
_cell.angle_beta   90.00
_cell.angle_gamma   90.00
#
_symmetry.space_group_name_H-M   'P 1'
#
loop_
_entity.id
_entity.type
_entity.pdbx_description
1 polymer ?
#
loop_
_entity_poly.entity_id
_entity_poly.type
_entity_poly.pdbx_seq_one_letter_code
_entity_poly.pdbx_strand_id
1 'polypeptide(L)'
;MPIKAGGRNLLNIAARNEAITVTWIKSYLDLGPNRPTWASVADALIALHTPESERGVEESVKVNIFLQSWKTKRKELPKDLQNMLKISAKHGVRLEGLAFSREILRQMPVWYHIESNPIRNLNRGRQSSCLKENHRVYTVGDTEKLARKIGTPRHNNRKDCRCTSCAELRSSAKCKAPNRCMNRAKQLLDTLPQKWNPCSILPEDFETQEVAAPRRREGTFDPRITTKGTLSDAFRIFTEGRKCNTTADMSWLSETQNEAITAYTDGSCENNGEEDATAGAGIFVSENNPLNRAIRIPKELVQSNQTGEIIS
;
A
#
# COMPACT_ATOMS: atom_id res chain seq x y z
N MET A 1 16.38 -32.36 -17.90
CA MET A 1 16.31 -33.47 -16.91
C MET A 1 16.66 -32.92 -15.54
N PRO A 2 16.10 -33.45 -14.44
CA PRO A 2 16.51 -33.07 -13.08
C PRO A 2 18.02 -33.29 -12.89
N ILE A 3 18.65 -32.48 -12.04
CA ILE A 3 20.11 -32.49 -11.78
C ILE A 3 20.61 -33.90 -11.40
N LYS A 4 19.78 -34.68 -10.69
CA LYS A 4 20.08 -36.05 -10.26
C LYS A 4 20.17 -37.08 -11.40
N ALA A 5 19.79 -36.73 -12.63
CA ALA A 5 19.73 -37.64 -13.78
C ALA A 5 20.65 -37.21 -14.94
N GLY A 6 21.76 -36.51 -14.68
CA GLY A 6 22.79 -36.23 -15.69
C GLY A 6 22.39 -35.18 -16.75
N GLY A 7 21.40 -34.33 -16.46
CA GLY A 7 21.09 -33.19 -17.34
C GLY A 7 22.18 -32.12 -17.27
N ARG A 8 22.79 -31.77 -18.41
CA ARG A 8 23.59 -30.53 -18.53
C ARG A 8 22.77 -29.37 -17.98
N ASN A 9 23.39 -28.52 -17.17
CA ASN A 9 22.84 -27.31 -16.54
C ASN A 9 22.47 -26.26 -17.62
N LEU A 10 21.59 -26.63 -18.54
CA LEU A 10 21.15 -25.83 -19.66
C LEU A 10 20.23 -24.74 -19.11
N LEU A 11 20.66 -23.51 -19.29
CA LEU A 11 19.96 -22.28 -18.95
C LEU A 11 18.45 -22.40 -19.25
N ASN A 12 17.61 -22.21 -18.24
CA ASN A 12 16.16 -22.17 -18.42
C ASN A 12 15.77 -20.87 -19.15
N ILE A 13 15.66 -20.95 -20.48
CA ILE A 13 15.34 -19.82 -21.35
C ILE A 13 14.00 -19.17 -20.97
N ALA A 14 13.00 -19.97 -20.59
CA ALA A 14 11.70 -19.46 -20.18
C ALA A 14 11.83 -18.61 -18.91
N ALA A 15 12.51 -19.11 -17.88
CA ALA A 15 12.76 -18.36 -16.65
C ALA A 15 13.57 -17.07 -16.90
N ARG A 16 14.57 -17.11 -17.80
CA ARG A 16 15.33 -15.92 -18.20
C ARG A 16 14.45 -14.88 -18.89
N ASN A 17 13.59 -15.27 -19.82
CA ASN A 17 12.70 -14.34 -20.53
C ASN A 17 11.67 -13.69 -19.58
N GLU A 18 11.19 -14.45 -18.60
CA GLU A 18 10.34 -13.90 -17.54
C GLU A 18 11.11 -12.90 -16.68
N ALA A 19 12.34 -13.22 -16.27
CA ALA A 19 13.19 -12.31 -15.50
C ALA A 19 13.46 -10.99 -16.26
N ILE A 20 13.72 -11.05 -17.57
CA ILE A 20 13.82 -9.86 -18.42
C ILE A 20 12.53 -9.05 -18.36
N THR A 21 11.37 -9.70 -18.48
CA THR A 21 10.06 -9.04 -18.39
C THR A 21 9.85 -8.41 -17.01
N VAL A 22 10.31 -9.05 -15.93
CA VAL A 22 10.28 -8.47 -14.57
C VAL A 22 11.11 -7.19 -14.48
N THR A 23 12.26 -7.10 -15.15
CA THR A 23 13.03 -5.86 -15.24
C THR A 23 12.23 -4.74 -15.93
N TRP A 24 11.51 -5.06 -17.00
CA TRP A 24 10.59 -4.11 -17.66
C TRP A 24 9.44 -3.69 -16.75
N ILE A 25 8.84 -4.63 -16.00
CA ILE A 25 7.79 -4.32 -15.01
C ILE A 25 8.31 -3.38 -13.94
N LYS A 26 9.50 -3.64 -13.39
CA LYS A 26 10.14 -2.75 -12.41
C LYS A 26 10.31 -1.33 -12.97
N SER A 27 10.77 -1.23 -14.21
CA SER A 27 10.95 0.06 -14.91
C SER A 27 9.62 0.77 -15.20
N TYR A 28 8.57 0.03 -15.57
CA TYR A 28 7.22 0.55 -15.77
C TYR A 28 6.58 1.11 -14.49
N LEU A 29 6.81 0.41 -13.38
CA LEU A 29 6.32 0.75 -12.04
C LEU A 29 7.26 1.69 -11.27
N ASP A 30 8.32 2.19 -11.90
CA ASP A 30 9.04 3.36 -11.41
C ASP A 30 8.18 4.60 -11.68
N LEU A 31 7.40 5.00 -10.68
CA LEU A 31 6.44 6.11 -10.71
C LEU A 31 7.06 7.39 -10.14
N GLY A 32 8.37 7.38 -9.88
CA GLY A 32 9.13 8.51 -9.39
C GLY A 32 9.57 9.48 -10.50
N PRO A 33 10.45 10.44 -10.17
CA PRO A 33 10.93 11.44 -11.12
C PRO A 33 11.75 10.85 -12.27
N ASN A 34 12.31 9.66 -12.09
CA ASN A 34 13.11 8.95 -13.10
C ASN A 34 12.29 8.01 -13.98
N ARG A 35 10.96 8.12 -13.95
CA ARG A 35 10.04 7.29 -14.72
C ARG A 35 10.38 7.38 -16.22
N PRO A 36 10.60 6.24 -16.90
CA PRO A 36 10.96 6.26 -18.31
C PRO A 36 9.76 6.67 -19.18
N THR A 37 10.01 7.46 -20.23
CA THR A 37 8.97 8.01 -21.12
C THR A 37 8.08 6.94 -21.74
N TRP A 38 8.64 5.78 -22.08
CA TRP A 38 7.88 4.68 -22.68
C TRP A 38 6.79 4.15 -21.73
N ALA A 39 6.96 4.26 -20.41
CA ALA A 39 5.97 3.83 -19.44
C ALA A 39 4.71 4.71 -19.50
N SER A 40 4.87 6.01 -19.75
CA SER A 40 3.74 6.92 -20.00
C SER A 40 3.01 6.58 -21.29
N VAL A 41 3.73 6.19 -22.35
CA VAL A 41 3.11 5.70 -23.60
C VAL A 41 2.37 4.39 -23.34
N ALA A 42 2.93 3.48 -22.55
CA ALA A 42 2.27 2.25 -22.15
C ALA A 42 0.98 2.51 -21.36
N ASP A 43 0.96 3.46 -20.42
CA ASP A 43 -0.26 3.87 -19.72
C ASP A 43 -1.34 4.35 -20.70
N ALA A 44 -0.97 5.23 -21.65
CA ALA A 44 -1.89 5.75 -22.66
C ALA A 44 -2.45 4.64 -23.56
N LEU A 45 -1.61 3.70 -24.00
CA LEU A 45 -2.06 2.55 -24.79
C LEU A 45 -3.00 1.63 -24.00
N ILE A 46 -2.71 1.42 -22.71
CA ILE A 46 -3.57 0.62 -21.83
C ILE A 46 -4.92 1.30 -21.61
N ALA A 47 -4.92 2.62 -21.42
CA ALA A 47 -6.12 3.44 -21.22
C ALA A 47 -6.99 3.51 -22.50
N LEU A 48 -6.36 3.61 -23.67
CA LEU A 48 -7.06 3.64 -24.97
C LEU A 48 -7.91 2.39 -25.21
N HIS A 49 -7.40 1.21 -24.83
CA HIS A 49 -8.08 -0.07 -25.05
C HIS A 49 -9.06 -0.42 -23.91
N THR A 50 -9.85 0.54 -23.44
CA THR A 50 -10.85 0.33 -22.38
C THR A 50 -12.07 -0.45 -22.92
N PRO A 51 -12.58 -1.49 -22.21
CA PRO A 51 -13.77 -2.22 -22.63
C PRO A 51 -15.06 -1.41 -22.45
N GLU A 52 -16.12 -1.78 -23.18
CA GLU A 52 -17.43 -1.10 -23.12
C GLU A 52 -18.03 -1.08 -21.70
N SER A 53 -17.77 -2.11 -20.89
CA SER A 53 -18.17 -2.17 -19.48
C SER A 53 -17.59 -1.04 -18.62
N GLU A 54 -16.51 -0.39 -19.09
CA GLU A 54 -15.82 0.72 -18.45
C GLU A 54 -15.99 2.03 -19.24
N ARG A 55 -16.92 2.11 -20.20
CA ARG A 55 -17.16 3.31 -21.02
C ARG A 55 -17.48 4.56 -20.20
N GLY A 56 -18.04 4.40 -19.00
CA GLY A 56 -18.31 5.50 -18.09
C GLY A 56 -17.12 5.95 -17.24
N VAL A 57 -15.89 5.46 -17.52
CA VAL A 57 -14.64 5.93 -16.93
C VAL A 57 -14.04 6.99 -17.85
N GLU A 58 -13.97 8.23 -17.37
CA GLU A 58 -13.40 9.35 -18.11
C GLU A 58 -11.91 9.13 -18.41
N GLU A 59 -11.46 9.51 -19.60
CA GLU A 59 -10.06 9.32 -20.02
C GLU A 59 -9.07 10.10 -19.14
N SER A 60 -9.45 11.31 -18.72
CA SER A 60 -8.62 12.20 -17.90
C SER A 60 -8.29 11.67 -16.52
N VAL A 61 -8.97 10.61 -16.05
CA VAL A 61 -8.70 9.99 -14.75
C VAL A 61 -8.02 8.63 -14.85
N LYS A 62 -7.76 8.12 -16.06
CA LYS A 62 -7.04 6.85 -16.26
C LYS A 62 -5.54 7.12 -16.20
N VAL A 63 -4.93 6.73 -15.09
CA VAL A 63 -3.52 6.99 -14.81
C VAL A 63 -2.70 5.71 -14.96
N ASN A 64 -3.03 4.67 -14.19
CA ASN A 64 -2.24 3.44 -14.19
C ASN A 64 -3.09 2.23 -13.76
N ILE A 65 -2.97 1.13 -14.50
CA ILE A 65 -3.78 -0.08 -14.32
C ILE A 65 -3.45 -0.86 -13.03
N PHE A 66 -2.30 -0.63 -12.42
CA PHE A 66 -1.92 -1.25 -11.14
C PHE A 66 -2.37 -0.44 -9.92
N LEU A 67 -2.75 0.83 -10.11
CA LEU A 67 -3.22 1.72 -9.04
C LEU A 67 -4.74 1.89 -9.03
N GLN A 68 -5.43 1.47 -10.10
CA GLN A 68 -6.85 1.72 -10.30
C GLN A 68 -7.62 0.48 -10.74
N SER A 69 -8.92 0.47 -10.45
CA SER A 69 -9.84 -0.67 -10.62
C SER A 69 -10.60 -0.71 -11.95
N TRP A 70 -10.34 0.22 -12.87
CA TRP A 70 -10.86 0.13 -14.24
C TRP A 70 -10.12 -0.96 -15.02
N LYS A 71 -10.69 -1.43 -16.13
CA LYS A 71 -10.19 -2.58 -16.90
C LYS A 71 -9.70 -2.16 -18.28
N THR A 72 -8.82 -2.98 -18.85
CA THR A 72 -8.31 -2.84 -20.23
C THR A 72 -8.52 -4.13 -21.02
N LYS A 73 -8.72 -4.03 -22.33
CA LYS A 73 -8.83 -5.15 -23.26
C LYS A 73 -7.43 -5.66 -23.62
N ARG A 74 -6.92 -6.57 -22.80
CA ARG A 74 -5.55 -7.11 -22.96
C ARG A 74 -5.25 -7.63 -24.37
N LYS A 75 -6.20 -8.28 -25.05
CA LYS A 75 -5.99 -8.84 -26.40
C LYS A 75 -5.71 -7.80 -27.48
N GLU A 76 -6.14 -6.55 -27.28
CA GLU A 76 -5.95 -5.46 -28.24
C GLU A 76 -4.64 -4.67 -27.99
N LEU A 77 -3.92 -4.96 -26.90
CA LEU A 77 -2.64 -4.32 -26.60
C LEU A 77 -1.49 -4.88 -27.46
N PRO A 78 -0.38 -4.13 -27.65
CA PRO A 78 0.85 -4.68 -28.21
C PRO A 78 1.35 -5.91 -27.43
N LYS A 79 1.98 -6.87 -28.13
CA LYS A 79 2.44 -8.15 -27.55
C LYS A 79 3.30 -7.97 -26.29
N ASP A 80 4.15 -6.95 -26.25
CA ASP A 80 5.01 -6.67 -25.09
C ASP A 80 4.20 -6.27 -23.85
N LEU A 81 3.18 -5.41 -24.00
CA LEU A 81 2.29 -5.03 -22.90
C LEU A 81 1.42 -6.20 -22.45
N GLN A 82 0.96 -7.04 -23.40
CA GLN A 82 0.24 -8.27 -23.06
C GLN A 82 1.11 -9.18 -22.19
N ASN A 83 2.36 -9.38 -22.60
CA ASN A 83 3.31 -10.20 -21.87
C ASN A 83 3.63 -9.60 -20.50
N MET A 84 3.86 -8.28 -20.41
CA MET A 84 4.11 -7.57 -19.17
C MET A 84 2.96 -7.76 -18.16
N LEU A 85 1.70 -7.55 -18.57
CA LEU A 85 0.52 -7.75 -17.71
C LEU A 85 0.28 -9.22 -17.34
N LYS A 86 0.69 -10.15 -18.20
CA LYS A 86 0.61 -11.59 -17.93
C LYS A 86 1.65 -12.00 -16.89
N ILE A 87 2.91 -11.60 -17.06
CA ILE A 87 4.00 -11.93 -16.14
C ILE A 87 3.81 -11.23 -14.80
N SER A 88 3.31 -9.99 -14.77
CA SER A 88 2.99 -9.30 -13.53
C SER A 88 1.91 -10.04 -12.73
N ALA A 89 0.87 -10.55 -13.41
CA ALA A 89 -0.16 -11.35 -12.77
C ALA A 89 0.38 -12.71 -12.30
N LYS A 90 1.20 -13.38 -13.12
CA LYS A 90 1.82 -14.68 -12.80
C LYS A 90 2.64 -14.62 -11.52
N HIS A 91 3.45 -13.57 -11.36
CA HIS A 91 4.32 -13.39 -10.20
C HIS A 91 3.69 -12.54 -9.10
N GLY A 92 2.36 -12.32 -9.13
CA GLY A 92 1.66 -11.62 -8.05
C GLY A 92 2.19 -10.20 -7.80
N VAL A 93 2.46 -9.41 -8.83
CA VAL A 93 2.83 -8.01 -8.69
C VAL A 93 1.62 -7.21 -8.21
N ARG A 94 1.69 -6.62 -7.01
CA ARG A 94 0.61 -5.82 -6.44
C ARG A 94 1.14 -4.81 -5.43
N LEU A 95 0.30 -3.83 -5.10
CA LEU A 95 0.51 -2.98 -3.93
C LEU A 95 0.38 -3.83 -2.66
N GLU A 96 1.45 -3.92 -1.87
CA GLU A 96 1.50 -4.75 -0.66
C GLU A 96 2.58 -4.24 0.32
N GLY A 97 2.26 -4.30 1.60
CA GLY A 97 3.12 -3.80 2.68
C GLY A 97 2.36 -3.74 4.00
N LEU A 98 3.11 -3.74 5.09
CA LEU A 98 2.58 -3.64 6.46
C LEU A 98 1.96 -2.26 6.71
N ALA A 99 2.66 -1.20 6.30
CA ALA A 99 2.20 0.17 6.34
C ALA A 99 2.92 1.04 5.30
N PHE A 100 2.31 2.16 4.93
CA PHE A 100 2.86 3.12 3.99
C PHE A 100 2.82 4.52 4.58
N SER A 101 3.81 5.33 4.23
CA SER A 101 3.82 6.72 4.67
C SER A 101 2.69 7.53 4.07
N ARG A 102 2.23 8.59 4.75
CA ARG A 102 1.24 9.53 4.20
C ARG A 102 1.69 10.13 2.87
N GLU A 103 2.99 10.29 2.65
CA GLU A 103 3.53 10.76 1.39
C GLU A 103 3.20 9.80 0.23
N ILE A 104 3.42 8.50 0.40
CA ILE A 104 3.02 7.48 -0.58
C ILE A 104 1.50 7.48 -0.78
N LEU A 105 0.74 7.50 0.33
CA LEU A 105 -0.73 7.47 0.27
C LEU A 105 -1.30 8.67 -0.50
N ARG A 106 -0.72 9.86 -0.32
CA ARG A 106 -1.17 11.09 -1.00
C ARG A 106 -0.92 11.07 -2.50
N GLN A 107 0.08 10.34 -2.99
CA GLN A 107 0.39 10.21 -4.41
C GLN A 107 -0.58 9.28 -5.16
N MET A 108 -1.35 8.45 -4.44
CA MET A 108 -2.31 7.52 -5.03
C MET A 108 -3.42 8.27 -5.80
N PRO A 109 -3.91 7.72 -6.93
CA PRO A 109 -5.07 8.25 -7.63
C PRO A 109 -6.35 8.03 -6.82
N VAL A 110 -7.14 9.09 -6.59
CA VAL A 110 -8.38 8.96 -5.82
C VAL A 110 -9.50 8.31 -6.63
N TRP A 111 -9.58 8.62 -7.93
CA TRP A 111 -10.63 8.10 -8.79
C TRP A 111 -10.36 6.64 -9.12
N TYR A 112 -11.37 5.79 -8.92
CA TYR A 112 -11.25 4.34 -9.15
C TYR A 112 -10.10 3.69 -8.38
N HIS A 113 -9.70 4.26 -7.22
CA HIS A 113 -8.62 3.74 -6.36
C HIS A 113 -8.73 2.23 -6.16
N ILE A 114 -7.65 1.48 -6.38
CA ILE A 114 -7.68 0.00 -6.41
C ILE A 114 -8.16 -0.65 -5.11
N GLU A 115 -7.88 -0.01 -3.97
CA GLU A 115 -8.25 -0.52 -2.63
C GLU A 115 -9.56 0.06 -2.08
N SER A 116 -10.24 0.91 -2.86
CA SER A 116 -11.50 1.52 -2.40
C SER A 116 -12.69 0.60 -2.61
N ASN A 117 -13.61 0.54 -1.65
CA ASN A 117 -14.84 -0.24 -1.77
C ASN A 117 -15.99 0.38 -0.94
N PRO A 118 -17.15 0.77 -1.51
CA PRO A 118 -17.47 0.93 -2.94
C PRO A 118 -17.31 2.39 -3.43
N ILE A 119 -16.45 2.64 -4.42
CA ILE A 119 -16.18 4.01 -4.93
C ILE A 119 -16.94 4.39 -6.20
N ARG A 120 -17.42 3.41 -6.98
CA ARG A 120 -17.90 3.65 -8.37
C ARG A 120 -19.08 4.61 -8.46
N ASN A 121 -19.97 4.60 -7.47
CA ASN A 121 -21.10 5.54 -7.41
C ASN A 121 -20.66 6.97 -7.11
N LEU A 122 -19.56 7.14 -6.34
CA LEU A 122 -19.00 8.44 -6.01
C LEU A 122 -18.15 9.04 -7.13
N ASN A 123 -17.69 8.23 -8.09
CA ASN A 123 -16.90 8.70 -9.24
C ASN A 123 -17.70 9.52 -10.26
N ARG A 124 -19.03 9.51 -10.15
CA ARG A 124 -19.97 10.15 -11.08
C ARG A 124 -20.81 11.24 -10.42
N GLY A 125 -21.42 12.06 -11.26
CA GLY A 125 -22.35 13.11 -10.87
C GLY A 125 -21.70 14.48 -10.77
N ARG A 126 -22.54 15.51 -10.59
CA ARG A 126 -22.17 16.91 -10.72
C ARG A 126 -21.01 17.35 -9.83
N GLN A 127 -20.97 16.86 -8.59
CA GLN A 127 -19.89 17.18 -7.66
C GLN A 127 -18.58 16.55 -8.13
N SER A 128 -18.60 15.30 -8.60
CA SER A 128 -17.41 14.61 -9.08
C SER A 128 -16.86 15.24 -10.37
N SER A 129 -17.72 15.64 -11.30
CA SER A 129 -17.31 16.44 -12.47
C SER A 129 -16.67 17.76 -12.05
N CYS A 130 -17.28 18.48 -11.10
CA CYS A 130 -16.71 19.71 -10.55
C CYS A 130 -15.36 19.48 -9.84
N LEU A 131 -15.21 18.35 -9.13
CA LEU A 131 -13.94 18.01 -8.48
C LEU A 131 -12.82 17.80 -9.50
N LYS A 132 -13.10 17.14 -10.63
CA LYS A 132 -12.13 16.88 -11.69
C LYS A 132 -11.78 18.14 -12.47
N GLU A 133 -12.80 18.83 -13.00
CA GLU A 133 -12.61 19.93 -13.96
C GLU A 133 -12.19 21.23 -13.28
N ASN A 134 -12.88 21.59 -12.20
CA ASN A 134 -12.74 22.89 -11.56
C ASN A 134 -11.73 22.86 -10.41
N HIS A 135 -11.83 21.85 -9.54
CA HIS A 135 -10.92 21.72 -8.40
C HIS A 135 -9.62 20.98 -8.74
N ARG A 136 -9.53 20.33 -9.91
CA ARG A 136 -8.36 19.54 -10.35
C ARG A 136 -7.94 18.49 -9.33
N VAL A 137 -8.91 17.83 -8.72
CA VAL A 137 -8.67 16.75 -7.75
C VAL A 137 -8.40 15.45 -8.51
N TYR A 138 -7.17 14.94 -8.42
CA TYR A 138 -6.76 13.68 -9.06
C TYR A 138 -6.12 12.70 -8.08
N THR A 139 -5.46 13.20 -7.05
CA THR A 139 -4.79 12.37 -6.04
C THR A 139 -5.57 12.31 -4.73
N VAL A 140 -5.25 11.33 -3.90
CA VAL A 140 -5.75 11.26 -2.52
C VAL A 140 -5.32 12.50 -1.74
N GLY A 141 -4.09 13.01 -1.96
CA GLY A 141 -3.62 14.24 -1.34
C GLY A 141 -4.41 15.50 -1.72
N ASP A 142 -4.82 15.63 -2.99
CA ASP A 142 -5.70 16.74 -3.41
C ASP A 142 -7.07 16.64 -2.72
N THR A 143 -7.56 15.42 -2.58
CA THR A 143 -8.83 15.11 -1.93
C THR A 143 -8.78 15.45 -0.45
N GLU A 144 -7.73 15.05 0.25
CA GLU A 144 -7.44 15.39 1.65
C GLU A 144 -7.39 16.91 1.85
N LYS A 145 -6.62 17.63 1.01
CA LYS A 145 -6.51 19.09 1.08
C LYS A 145 -7.88 19.77 0.99
N LEU A 146 -8.75 19.29 0.10
CA LEU A 146 -10.10 19.84 -0.07
C LEU A 146 -11.04 19.45 1.08
N ALA A 147 -11.03 18.19 1.52
CA ALA A 147 -11.88 17.70 2.60
C ALA A 147 -11.57 18.41 3.93
N ARG A 148 -10.29 18.69 4.22
CA ARG A 148 -9.87 19.42 5.42
C ARG A 148 -10.48 20.82 5.53
N LYS A 149 -10.88 21.45 4.41
CA LYS A 149 -11.53 22.77 4.44
C LYS A 149 -12.89 22.77 5.16
N ILE A 150 -13.52 21.61 5.37
CA ILE A 150 -14.74 21.47 6.18
C ILE A 150 -14.50 21.91 7.63
N GLY A 151 -13.32 21.63 8.19
CA GLY A 151 -12.96 22.00 9.55
C GLY A 151 -12.56 23.46 9.74
N THR A 152 -12.64 24.30 8.69
CA THR A 152 -12.23 25.71 8.82
C THR A 152 -13.17 26.51 9.72
N PRO A 153 -12.65 27.46 10.52
CA PRO A 153 -13.47 28.29 11.39
C PRO A 153 -14.62 28.96 10.62
N ARG A 154 -15.81 29.01 11.23
CA ARG A 154 -17.03 29.59 10.64
C ARG A 154 -17.58 28.85 9.41
N HIS A 155 -17.00 27.70 9.04
CA HIS A 155 -17.63 26.83 8.06
C HIS A 155 -18.96 26.30 8.59
N ASN A 156 -19.95 26.22 7.70
CA ASN A 156 -21.29 25.75 8.01
C ASN A 156 -21.76 24.86 6.87
N ASN A 157 -22.46 23.77 7.20
CA ASN A 157 -22.98 22.81 6.23
C ASN A 157 -24.22 23.35 5.49
N ARG A 158 -24.09 24.53 4.87
CA ARG A 158 -25.12 25.22 4.08
C ARG A 158 -24.62 25.44 2.66
N LYS A 159 -25.54 25.58 1.70
CA LYS A 159 -25.20 25.77 0.27
C LYS A 159 -24.46 27.09 0.01
N ASP A 160 -24.77 28.10 0.79
CA ASP A 160 -24.36 29.50 0.67
C ASP A 160 -23.34 29.92 1.74
N CYS A 161 -22.68 28.96 2.40
CA CYS A 161 -21.67 29.23 3.43
C CYS A 161 -20.66 30.30 2.97
N ARG A 162 -20.45 31.34 3.80
CA ARG A 162 -19.61 32.50 3.50
C ARG A 162 -18.24 32.46 4.21
N CYS A 163 -17.81 31.31 4.72
CA CYS A 163 -16.47 31.19 5.29
C CYS A 163 -15.39 31.45 4.22
N THR A 164 -14.20 31.84 4.65
CA THR A 164 -13.06 32.17 3.78
C THR A 164 -12.80 31.07 2.75
N SER A 165 -12.73 29.81 3.20
CA SER A 165 -12.53 28.64 2.34
C SER A 165 -13.62 28.49 1.25
N CYS A 166 -14.89 28.72 1.58
CA CYS A 166 -15.96 28.64 0.59
C CYS A 166 -15.97 29.85 -0.35
N ALA A 167 -15.60 31.04 0.13
CA ALA A 167 -15.47 32.23 -0.72
C ALA A 167 -14.34 32.04 -1.74
N GLU A 168 -13.17 31.61 -1.30
CA GLU A 168 -12.01 31.29 -2.14
C GLU A 168 -12.33 30.25 -3.21
N LEU A 169 -13.02 29.16 -2.86
CA LEU A 169 -13.37 28.13 -3.84
C LEU A 169 -14.41 28.59 -4.88
N ARG A 170 -15.25 29.57 -4.53
CA ARG A 170 -16.17 30.20 -5.51
C ARG A 170 -15.40 31.08 -6.49
N SER A 171 -14.42 31.86 -6.01
CA SER A 171 -13.64 32.77 -6.85
C SER A 171 -12.59 32.05 -7.69
N SER A 172 -11.75 31.22 -7.06
CA SER A 172 -10.62 30.54 -7.70
C SER A 172 -11.05 29.38 -8.61
N ALA A 173 -11.81 28.43 -8.05
CA ALA A 173 -12.23 27.22 -8.76
C ALA A 173 -13.58 27.39 -9.50
N LYS A 174 -14.20 28.58 -9.47
CA LYS A 174 -15.54 28.80 -10.07
C LYS A 174 -16.61 27.81 -9.57
N CYS A 175 -16.45 27.28 -8.35
CA CYS A 175 -17.31 26.24 -7.80
C CYS A 175 -18.62 26.83 -7.25
N LYS A 176 -19.76 26.44 -7.83
CA LYS A 176 -21.09 26.95 -7.42
C LYS A 176 -21.54 26.48 -6.02
N ALA A 177 -21.03 25.35 -5.54
CA ALA A 177 -21.42 24.77 -4.25
C ALA A 177 -20.23 24.11 -3.53
N PRO A 178 -19.30 24.91 -2.97
CA PRO A 178 -18.07 24.39 -2.37
C PRO A 178 -18.30 23.35 -1.27
N ASN A 179 -19.26 23.62 -0.37
CA ASN A 179 -19.60 22.69 0.70
C ASN A 179 -19.95 21.28 0.18
N ARG A 180 -20.70 21.17 -0.92
CA ARG A 180 -21.03 19.86 -1.52
C ARG A 180 -19.81 19.16 -2.12
N CYS A 181 -18.87 19.91 -2.69
CA CYS A 181 -17.63 19.34 -3.24
C CYS A 181 -16.68 18.90 -2.13
N MET A 182 -16.54 19.68 -1.06
CA MET A 182 -15.77 19.28 0.13
C MET A 182 -16.34 18.00 0.75
N ASN A 183 -17.66 17.92 0.94
CA ASN A 183 -18.31 16.71 1.45
C ASN A 183 -18.14 15.51 0.50
N ARG A 184 -18.20 15.72 -0.82
CA ARG A 184 -17.92 14.67 -1.79
C ARG A 184 -16.46 14.19 -1.70
N ALA A 185 -15.51 15.10 -1.51
CA ALA A 185 -14.11 14.75 -1.29
C ALA A 185 -13.93 13.93 0.00
N LYS A 186 -14.58 14.33 1.10
CA LYS A 186 -14.62 13.55 2.34
C LYS A 186 -15.19 12.14 2.10
N GLN A 187 -16.33 12.04 1.41
CA GLN A 187 -16.93 10.74 1.07
C GLN A 187 -15.99 9.84 0.26
N LEU A 188 -15.17 10.40 -0.63
CA LEU A 188 -14.17 9.61 -1.37
C LEU A 188 -13.11 9.04 -0.42
N LEU A 189 -12.59 9.85 0.51
CA LEU A 189 -11.63 9.39 1.52
C LEU A 189 -12.22 8.34 2.45
N ASP A 190 -13.49 8.50 2.83
CA ASP A 190 -14.20 7.57 3.71
C ASP A 190 -14.39 6.17 3.06
N THR A 191 -14.20 6.03 1.74
CA THR A 191 -14.19 4.70 1.08
C THR A 191 -12.86 3.97 1.14
N LEU A 192 -11.80 4.63 1.61
CA LEU A 192 -10.46 4.04 1.71
C LEU A 192 -10.31 3.28 3.03
N PRO A 193 -9.82 2.03 3.00
CA PRO A 193 -9.42 1.32 4.21
C PRO A 193 -8.37 2.11 4.99
N GLN A 194 -8.25 1.86 6.31
CA GLN A 194 -7.31 2.57 7.18
C GLN A 194 -5.89 2.62 6.62
N LYS A 195 -5.36 1.47 6.15
CA LYS A 195 -4.02 1.37 5.55
C LYS A 195 -3.78 2.30 4.36
N TRP A 196 -4.84 2.70 3.67
CA TRP A 196 -4.81 3.50 2.45
C TRP A 196 -5.35 4.92 2.64
N ASN A 197 -5.73 5.30 3.86
CA ASN A 197 -6.33 6.59 4.16
C ASN A 197 -5.35 7.49 4.92
N PRO A 198 -4.83 8.57 4.29
CA PRO A 198 -3.90 9.50 4.93
C PRO A 198 -4.56 10.43 5.95
N CYS A 199 -5.85 10.26 6.26
CA CYS A 199 -6.51 10.93 7.39
C CYS A 199 -6.65 10.02 8.62
N SER A 200 -6.33 8.73 8.51
CA SER A 200 -6.40 7.79 9.61
C SER A 200 -5.16 7.85 10.51
N ILE A 201 -5.24 7.23 11.68
CA ILE A 201 -4.07 6.92 12.51
C ILE A 201 -3.29 5.81 11.82
N LEU A 202 -1.99 6.02 11.64
CA LEU A 202 -1.08 5.14 10.91
C LEU A 202 0.14 4.81 11.76
N PRO A 203 0.83 3.67 11.51
CA PRO A 203 2.08 3.32 12.19
C PRO A 203 3.13 4.43 12.19
N GLU A 204 3.21 5.21 11.11
CA GLU A 204 4.15 6.35 11.02
C GLU A 204 3.96 7.41 12.10
N ASP A 205 2.78 7.52 12.71
CA ASP A 205 2.49 8.50 13.77
C ASP A 205 3.22 8.14 15.07
N PHE A 206 3.58 6.87 15.25
CA PHE A 206 4.25 6.35 16.44
C PHE A 206 5.73 6.06 16.22
N GLU A 207 6.17 5.94 14.96
CA GLU A 207 7.57 5.72 14.58
C GLU A 207 8.40 7.03 14.57
N THR A 208 8.46 7.74 15.71
CA THR A 208 9.20 9.00 15.83
C THR A 208 10.71 8.82 15.57
N GLN A 209 11.38 9.90 15.14
CA GLN A 209 12.83 9.89 14.90
C GLN A 209 13.66 9.66 16.18
N GLU A 210 13.11 9.96 17.37
CA GLU A 210 13.83 9.88 18.64
C GLU A 210 13.98 8.45 19.16
N VAL A 211 13.03 7.55 18.86
CA VAL A 211 13.14 6.11 19.19
C VAL A 211 14.24 5.42 18.36
N ALA A 212 14.69 6.05 17.27
CA ALA A 212 15.51 5.44 16.22
C ALA A 212 16.95 5.96 16.11
N ALA A 213 17.57 6.39 17.21
CA ALA A 213 19.01 6.60 17.23
C ALA A 213 19.77 5.86 18.36
N PRO A 214 19.55 4.55 18.61
CA PRO A 214 20.70 3.77 19.00
C PRO A 214 21.67 3.85 17.83
N ARG A 215 22.85 4.45 18.05
CA ARG A 215 23.95 4.52 17.07
C ARG A 215 23.98 3.19 16.33
N ARG A 216 23.74 3.19 15.01
CA ARG A 216 23.75 1.99 14.16
C ARG A 216 25.06 1.23 14.40
N ARG A 217 25.02 0.30 15.34
CA ARG A 217 26.01 -0.74 15.56
C ARG A 217 25.47 -1.95 14.79
N GLU A 218 26.35 -2.76 14.24
CA GLU A 218 25.93 -4.05 13.69
C GLU A 218 25.07 -4.80 14.73
N GLY A 219 23.90 -5.28 14.30
CA GLY A 219 22.97 -6.03 15.15
C GLY A 219 21.80 -5.26 15.77
N THR A 220 21.62 -3.96 15.54
CA THR A 220 20.42 -3.24 16.02
C THR A 220 19.20 -3.52 15.14
N PHE A 221 18.14 -4.09 15.73
CA PHE A 221 16.83 -4.26 15.09
C PHE A 221 16.14 -2.90 14.89
N ASP A 222 15.59 -2.68 13.69
CA ASP A 222 14.77 -1.50 13.35
C ASP A 222 13.29 -1.90 13.40
N PRO A 223 12.53 -1.50 14.44
CA PRO A 223 11.14 -1.93 14.60
C PRO A 223 10.16 -1.20 13.67
N ARG A 224 10.64 -0.31 12.79
CA ARG A 224 9.78 0.45 11.88
C ARG A 224 9.24 -0.43 10.77
N ILE A 225 7.93 -0.36 10.57
CA ILE A 225 7.20 -1.14 9.56
C ILE A 225 6.71 -0.28 8.40
N THR A 226 6.75 1.05 8.57
CA THR A 226 6.30 2.00 7.56
C THR A 226 7.25 2.04 6.37
N THR A 227 6.72 1.69 5.20
CA THR A 227 7.41 1.89 3.93
C THR A 227 7.42 3.39 3.59
N LYS A 228 8.61 3.95 3.38
CA LYS A 228 8.84 5.35 2.98
C LYS A 228 9.48 5.40 1.59
N GLY A 229 9.31 6.50 0.88
CA GLY A 229 9.85 6.71 -0.46
C GLY A 229 8.80 7.20 -1.43
N THR A 230 8.85 6.65 -2.63
CA THR A 230 7.94 6.93 -3.75
C THR A 230 6.81 5.90 -3.82
N LEU A 231 5.82 6.15 -4.68
CA LEU A 231 4.76 5.18 -4.93
C LEU A 231 5.26 3.82 -5.45
N SER A 232 6.44 3.79 -6.09
CA SER A 232 7.08 2.54 -6.52
C SER A 232 7.44 1.62 -5.37
N ASP A 233 7.81 2.20 -4.23
CA ASP A 233 8.22 1.47 -3.04
C ASP A 233 7.04 0.72 -2.39
N ALA A 234 5.79 1.00 -2.81
CA ALA A 234 4.60 0.27 -2.36
C ALA A 234 4.34 -1.03 -3.13
N PHE A 235 5.02 -1.28 -4.25
CA PHE A 235 4.85 -2.51 -5.02
C PHE A 235 5.70 -3.66 -4.46
N ARG A 236 5.12 -4.86 -4.46
CA ARG A 236 5.80 -6.12 -4.18
C ARG A 236 5.52 -7.11 -5.31
N ILE A 237 6.46 -8.03 -5.51
CA ILE A 237 6.38 -9.16 -6.44
C ILE A 237 6.55 -10.46 -5.63
N PHE A 238 6.16 -11.58 -6.21
CA PHE A 238 6.09 -12.88 -5.56
C PHE A 238 5.12 -12.88 -4.37
N THR A 239 4.02 -12.13 -4.49
CA THR A 239 2.98 -12.11 -3.46
C THR A 239 1.91 -13.14 -3.76
N GLU A 240 1.38 -13.74 -2.70
CA GLU A 240 0.30 -14.73 -2.76
C GLU A 240 -0.78 -14.42 -1.71
N GLY A 241 -1.86 -15.19 -1.71
CA GLY A 241 -2.89 -15.11 -0.67
C GLY A 241 -3.70 -13.81 -0.62
N ARG A 242 -4.42 -13.64 0.50
CA ARG A 242 -5.31 -12.50 0.76
C ARG A 242 -4.50 -11.26 1.16
N LYS A 243 -4.96 -10.09 0.72
CA LYS A 243 -4.44 -8.79 1.19
C LYS A 243 -4.97 -8.49 2.59
N CYS A 244 -4.12 -7.93 3.45
CA CYS A 244 -4.52 -7.37 4.74
C CYS A 244 -4.59 -5.85 4.62
N ASN A 245 -5.76 -5.25 4.86
CA ASN A 245 -5.94 -3.79 4.86
C ASN A 245 -6.02 -3.18 6.26
N THR A 246 -5.75 -3.98 7.28
CA THR A 246 -5.61 -3.57 8.68
C THR A 246 -4.16 -3.14 8.92
N THR A 247 -3.97 -2.03 9.61
CA THR A 247 -2.66 -1.58 10.07
C THR A 247 -2.32 -2.24 11.41
N ALA A 248 -1.04 -2.55 11.63
CA ALA A 248 -0.59 -2.97 12.96
C ALA A 248 -0.78 -1.85 13.98
N ASP A 249 -1.12 -2.20 15.21
CA ASP A 249 -1.15 -1.25 16.32
C ASP A 249 0.29 -1.03 16.82
N MET A 250 0.76 0.20 16.66
CA MET A 250 2.11 0.64 17.02
C MET A 250 2.09 1.66 18.16
N SER A 251 0.97 1.84 18.86
CA SER A 251 0.86 2.78 19.98
C SER A 251 1.91 2.54 21.08
N TRP A 252 2.29 1.29 21.31
CA TRP A 252 3.34 0.87 22.24
C TRP A 252 4.73 1.47 21.95
N LEU A 253 5.02 1.86 20.69
CA LEU A 253 6.28 2.55 20.36
C LEU A 253 6.31 4.00 20.86
N SER A 254 5.16 4.63 21.05
CA SER A 254 5.10 6.00 21.61
C SER A 254 5.15 6.01 23.14
N GLU A 255 4.79 4.88 23.77
CA GLU A 255 4.80 4.71 25.23
C GLU A 255 6.18 4.33 25.77
N THR A 256 7.12 3.95 24.90
CA THR A 256 8.46 3.52 25.28
C THR A 256 9.42 4.71 25.49
N GLN A 257 9.17 5.47 26.55
CA GLN A 257 10.25 6.04 27.38
C GLN A 257 10.79 5.00 28.39
N ASN A 258 10.61 3.70 28.12
CA ASN A 258 11.11 2.65 28.99
C ASN A 258 12.61 2.44 28.76
N GLU A 259 13.35 2.35 29.87
CA GLU A 259 14.76 1.95 29.89
C GLU A 259 14.95 0.67 29.05
N ALA A 260 16.04 0.63 28.28
CA ALA A 260 16.40 -0.55 27.51
C ALA A 260 16.52 -1.76 28.45
N ILE A 261 15.71 -2.78 28.22
CA ILE A 261 15.71 -4.02 28.99
C ILE A 261 16.45 -5.08 28.19
N THR A 262 17.40 -5.78 28.81
CA THR A 262 18.04 -6.94 28.19
C THR A 262 17.16 -8.17 28.42
N ALA A 263 16.72 -8.80 27.34
CA ALA A 263 16.02 -10.08 27.37
C ALA A 263 16.84 -11.14 26.64
N TYR A 264 16.74 -12.37 27.10
CA TYR A 264 17.29 -13.58 26.51
C TYR A 264 16.12 -14.37 25.96
N THR A 265 16.15 -14.64 24.66
CA THR A 265 15.13 -15.40 23.93
C THR A 265 15.72 -16.74 23.49
N ASP A 266 14.91 -17.79 23.49
CA ASP A 266 15.32 -19.12 23.01
C ASP A 266 14.11 -19.88 22.45
N GLY A 267 14.30 -20.56 21.32
CA GLY A 267 13.31 -21.41 20.68
C GLY A 267 13.70 -22.88 20.77
N SER A 268 12.79 -23.71 21.28
CA SER A 268 13.05 -25.15 21.39
C SER A 268 11.92 -25.97 20.77
N CYS A 269 12.26 -27.11 20.19
CA CYS A 269 11.32 -28.06 19.62
C CYS A 269 11.75 -29.48 19.96
N GLU A 270 10.84 -30.22 20.57
CA GLU A 270 10.94 -31.66 20.72
C GLU A 270 10.52 -32.33 19.41
N ASN A 271 11.18 -33.44 19.05
CA ASN A 271 10.96 -34.20 17.82
C ASN A 271 10.99 -33.36 16.54
N ASN A 272 11.87 -32.35 16.49
CA ASN A 272 11.96 -31.42 15.36
C ASN A 272 12.16 -32.16 14.02
N GLY A 273 11.22 -31.96 13.09
CA GLY A 273 11.20 -32.61 11.77
C GLY A 273 10.27 -33.82 11.67
N GLU A 274 9.68 -34.27 12.77
CA GLU A 274 8.71 -35.36 12.83
C GLU A 274 7.26 -34.83 12.85
N GLU A 275 6.29 -35.71 12.59
CA GLU A 275 4.85 -35.35 12.56
C GLU A 275 4.30 -34.94 13.94
N ASP A 276 4.92 -35.44 15.02
CA ASP A 276 4.55 -35.17 16.40
C ASP A 276 5.40 -34.06 17.07
N ALA A 277 6.16 -33.29 16.27
CA ALA A 277 6.98 -32.20 16.75
C ALA A 277 6.19 -31.20 17.60
N THR A 278 6.78 -30.74 18.71
CA THR A 278 6.18 -29.69 19.55
C THR A 278 7.20 -28.61 19.87
N ALA A 279 6.88 -27.38 19.51
CA ALA A 279 7.76 -26.24 19.70
C ALA A 279 7.27 -25.30 20.81
N GLY A 280 8.23 -24.61 21.42
CA GLY A 280 8.03 -23.55 22.41
C GLY A 280 9.04 -22.41 22.22
N ALA A 281 8.72 -21.26 22.79
CA ALA A 281 9.53 -20.06 22.82
C ALA A 281 9.65 -19.57 24.27
N GLY A 282 10.85 -19.20 24.70
CA GLY A 282 11.15 -18.64 26.00
C GLY A 282 11.61 -17.20 25.90
N ILE A 283 11.16 -16.36 26.83
CA ILE A 283 11.62 -14.98 27.02
C ILE A 283 12.02 -14.84 28.50
N PHE A 284 13.28 -14.51 28.76
CA PHE A 284 13.82 -14.32 30.10
C PHE A 284 14.50 -12.96 30.23
N VAL A 285 14.11 -12.15 31.21
CA VAL A 285 14.67 -10.82 31.45
C VAL A 285 15.61 -10.86 32.66
N SER A 286 15.08 -11.26 33.81
CA SER A 286 15.82 -11.46 35.05
C SER A 286 15.05 -12.40 35.97
N GLU A 287 15.68 -12.84 37.07
CA GLU A 287 15.00 -13.67 38.06
C GLU A 287 13.73 -12.97 38.59
N ASN A 288 12.62 -13.70 38.65
CA ASN A 288 11.29 -13.21 39.09
C ASN A 288 10.73 -12.00 38.32
N ASN A 289 11.23 -11.69 37.12
CA ASN A 289 10.68 -10.61 36.32
C ASN A 289 9.27 -10.99 35.80
N PRO A 290 8.25 -10.12 35.99
CA PRO A 290 6.89 -10.41 35.50
C PRO A 290 6.79 -10.50 33.97
N LEU A 291 7.81 -10.05 33.23
CA LEU A 291 7.89 -10.16 31.78
C LEU A 291 8.43 -11.52 31.30
N ASN A 292 8.97 -12.37 32.19
CA ASN A 292 9.41 -13.71 31.81
C ASN A 292 8.22 -14.53 31.28
N ARG A 293 8.37 -15.16 30.11
CA ARG A 293 7.32 -15.97 29.50
C ARG A 293 7.87 -17.26 28.89
N ALA A 294 7.03 -18.29 28.94
CA ALA A 294 7.16 -19.48 28.10
C ALA A 294 5.88 -19.60 27.26
N ILE A 295 6.04 -19.64 25.94
CA ILE A 295 4.95 -19.64 24.97
C ILE A 295 5.01 -20.95 24.21
N ARG A 296 3.92 -21.71 24.20
CA ARG A 296 3.79 -22.88 23.33
C ARG A 296 3.39 -22.42 21.94
N ILE A 297 4.09 -22.91 20.91
CA ILE A 297 3.79 -22.53 19.53
C ILE A 297 2.43 -23.13 19.13
N PRO A 298 1.47 -22.31 18.65
CA PRO A 298 0.16 -22.80 18.21
C PRO A 298 0.30 -23.89 17.14
N LYS A 299 -0.54 -24.93 17.21
CA LYS A 299 -0.46 -26.10 16.32
C LYS A 299 -0.73 -25.76 14.85
N GLU A 300 -1.33 -24.61 14.59
CA GLU A 300 -1.59 -24.06 13.25
C GLU A 300 -0.30 -23.57 12.57
N LEU A 301 0.77 -23.35 13.35
CA LEU A 301 2.09 -23.00 12.87
C LEU A 301 3.01 -24.23 12.84
N VAL A 302 3.98 -24.19 11.94
CA VAL A 302 5.00 -25.25 11.81
C VAL A 302 5.70 -25.44 13.15
N GLN A 303 5.67 -26.67 13.67
CA GLN A 303 6.35 -27.02 14.91
C GLN A 303 7.82 -27.29 14.59
N SER A 304 8.67 -26.28 14.78
CA SER A 304 10.11 -26.41 14.54
C SER A 304 10.90 -25.48 15.44
N ASN A 305 12.20 -25.78 15.63
CA ASN A 305 13.12 -24.88 16.34
C ASN A 305 13.07 -23.46 15.74
N GLN A 306 13.09 -23.36 14.41
CA GLN A 306 13.11 -22.08 13.71
C GLN A 306 11.84 -21.25 13.97
N THR A 307 10.69 -21.92 14.10
CA THR A 307 9.44 -21.24 14.44
C THR A 307 9.42 -20.79 15.90
N GLY A 308 10.03 -21.57 16.81
CA GLY A 308 10.25 -21.16 18.20
C GLY A 308 11.08 -19.87 18.30
N GLU A 309 12.21 -19.82 17.60
CA GLU A 309 13.13 -18.67 17.55
C GLU A 309 12.48 -17.40 16.99
N ILE A 310 11.58 -17.54 16.01
CA ILE A 310 10.90 -16.37 15.40
C ILE A 310 9.82 -15.79 16.34
N ILE A 311 9.25 -16.61 17.22
CA ILE A 311 8.15 -16.21 18.10
C ILE A 311 8.65 -15.68 19.46
N SER A 312 9.83 -16.11 19.90
CA SER A 312 10.50 -15.61 21.12
C SER A 312 10.94 -14.16 20.99
#